data_AF-A0A4Q1B806-F1
#
_entry.id   AF-A0A4Q1B806-F1
#
_cell.length_a   1.000
_cell.length_b   1.000
_cell.length_c   1.000
_cell.angle_alpha   90.00
_cell.angle_beta   90.00
_cell.angle_gamma   90.00
#
_symmetry.space_group_name_H-M   'P 1'
#
loop_
_entity.id
_entity.type
_entity.pdbx_description
1 polymer ?
#
loop_
_entity_poly.entity_id
_entity_poly.type
_entity_poly.pdbx_seq_one_letter_code
_entity_poly.pdbx_strand_id
1 'polypeptide(L)' 'MTHYEEADEYCPHCDNHYVVEAKEPQAMIGVEGEDARVDARMIKDERVKSSIPRSMFSERDVSDKIG' A
#
# COMPACT_ATOMS: atom_id res chain seq x y z
N MET A 1 -43.35 15.47 8.39
CA MET A 1 -42.02 14.89 8.16
C MET A 1 -41.86 13.81 9.21
N THR A 2 -41.82 12.53 8.81
CA THR A 2 -41.65 11.41 9.74
C THR A 2 -40.22 11.47 10.29
N HIS A 3 -40.07 11.37 11.61
CA HIS A 3 -38.76 11.32 12.25
C HIS A 3 -38.10 9.99 11.87
N TYR A 4 -36.91 10.04 11.30
CA TYR A 4 -36.13 8.86 10.93
C TYR A 4 -35.25 8.51 12.13
N GLU A 5 -35.36 7.28 12.64
CA GLU A 5 -34.69 6.83 13.86
C GLU A 5 -33.58 5.84 13.54
N GLU A 6 -32.61 5.69 14.44
CA GLU A 6 -31.44 4.79 14.25
C GLU A 6 -31.86 3.33 14.03
N ALA A 7 -32.98 2.91 14.63
CA ALA A 7 -33.55 1.58 14.41
C ALA A 7 -34.06 1.37 12.97
N ASP A 8 -34.39 2.44 12.26
CA ASP A 8 -34.79 2.35 10.86
C ASP A 8 -33.59 2.00 9.98
N GLU A 9 -32.35 2.29 10.37
CA GLU A 9 -31.14 2.05 9.57
C GLU A 9 -30.78 0.55 9.40
N TYR A 10 -31.40 -0.32 10.20
CA TYR A 10 -31.12 -1.75 10.25
C TYR A 10 -32.27 -2.56 9.65
N CYS A 11 -31.93 -3.60 8.90
CA CYS A 11 -32.91 -4.57 8.43
C CYS A 11 -33.41 -5.45 9.60
N PRO A 12 -34.72 -5.53 9.88
CA PRO A 12 -35.26 -6.29 11.02
C PRO A 12 -35.10 -7.82 10.91
N HIS A 13 -34.71 -8.32 9.73
CA HIS A 13 -34.57 -9.76 9.46
C HIS A 13 -33.13 -10.25 9.53
N CYS A 14 -32.15 -9.37 9.31
CA CYS A 14 -30.75 -9.79 9.17
C CYS A 14 -29.73 -8.82 9.77
N ASP A 15 -30.17 -7.78 10.50
CA ASP A 15 -29.30 -6.82 11.19
C ASP A 15 -28.29 -6.08 10.27
N ASN A 16 -28.58 -6.04 8.97
CA ASN A 16 -27.77 -5.31 8.00
C ASN A 16 -28.09 -3.82 8.06
N HIS A 17 -27.05 -3.00 8.27
CA HIS A 17 -27.12 -1.54 8.19
C HIS A 17 -27.04 -1.10 6.72
N TYR A 18 -28.09 -0.44 6.21
CA TYR A 18 -28.17 -0.04 4.79
C TYR A 18 -27.89 1.45 4.54
N VAL A 19 -27.85 2.26 5.59
CA VAL A 19 -27.31 3.62 5.54
C VAL A 19 -25.81 3.51 5.79
N VAL A 20 -24.99 4.04 4.88
CA VAL A 20 -23.53 4.02 5.04
C VAL A 20 -23.08 5.44 5.33
N GLU A 21 -22.24 5.59 6.36
CA GLU A 21 -21.65 6.88 6.68
C GLU A 21 -20.89 7.43 5.47
N ALA A 22 -21.12 8.71 5.17
CA ALA A 22 -20.39 9.40 4.13
C ALA A 22 -18.92 9.53 4.56
N LYS A 23 -18.03 8.87 3.81
CA LYS A 23 -16.59 9.00 4.04
C LYS A 23 -16.06 10.28 3.40
N GLU A 24 -15.30 11.05 4.15
CA GLU A 24 -14.55 12.18 3.60
C GLU A 24 -13.40 11.69 2.70
N PRO A 25 -13.17 12.32 1.54
CA PRO A 25 -12.05 11.95 0.68
C PRO A 25 -10.74 12.30 1.40
N GLN A 26 -9.88 11.29 1.58
CA GLN A 26 -8.54 11.49 2.11
C GLN A 26 -7.59 11.80 0.96
N ALA A 27 -6.73 12.80 1.14
CA ALA A 27 -5.68 13.09 0.19
C ALA A 27 -4.72 11.89 0.11
N MET A 28 -4.63 11.29 -1.08
CA MET A 28 -3.69 10.20 -1.36
C MET A 28 -2.73 10.61 -2.47
N ILE A 29 -1.46 10.23 -2.34
CA ILE A 29 -0.46 10.38 -3.40
C ILE A 29 -0.51 9.12 -4.26
N GLY A 30 -0.92 9.26 -5.51
CA GLY A 30 -0.80 8.22 -6.52
C GLY A 30 0.53 8.33 -7.26
N VAL A 31 1.15 7.20 -7.59
CA VAL A 31 2.29 7.14 -8.51
C VAL A 31 1.78 6.46 -9.78
N GLU A 32 1.76 7.19 -10.90
CA GLU A 32 1.38 6.64 -12.20
C GLU A 32 2.60 5.91 -12.80
N GLY A 33 2.40 4.65 -13.18
CA GLY A 33 3.36 3.85 -13.93
C GLY A 33 2.77 3.42 -15.27
N GLU A 34 3.61 3.31 -16.29
CA GLU A 34 3.23 2.71 -17.58
C GLU A 34 2.95 1.20 -17.43
N ASP A 35 2.56 0.52 -18.52
CA ASP A 35 2.38 -0.94 -18.52
C ASP A 35 3.66 -1.61 -17.98
N ALA A 36 3.52 -2.42 -16.94
CA ALA A 36 4.57 -3.17 -16.29
C ALA A 36 5.45 -4.00 -17.25
N ARG A 37 4.92 -4.38 -18.41
CA ARG A 37 5.65 -5.12 -19.46
C ARG A 37 6.55 -4.23 -20.31
N VAL A 38 6.26 -2.93 -20.37
CA VAL A 38 7.06 -1.92 -21.08
C VAL A 38 8.06 -1.29 -20.11
N ASP A 39 7.60 -0.93 -18.90
CA ASP A 39 8.44 -0.37 -17.84
C ASP A 39 8.20 -1.06 -16.49
N ALA A 40 9.16 -1.90 -16.09
CA ALA A 40 9.12 -2.63 -14.83
C ALA A 40 9.75 -1.88 -13.64
N ARG A 41 10.21 -0.63 -13.81
CA ARG A 41 10.95 0.10 -12.75
C ARG A 41 10.14 0.37 -11.48
N MET A 42 8.81 0.44 -11.61
CA MET A 42 7.90 0.62 -10.47
C MET A 42 7.63 -0.68 -9.70
N ILE A 43 8.09 -1.84 -10.21
CA ILE A 43 7.85 -3.15 -9.61
C ILE A 43 9.15 -3.69 -9.02
N LYS A 44 9.12 -3.97 -7.71
CA LYS A 44 10.24 -4.60 -7.01
C LYS A 44 10.24 -6.11 -7.26
N ASP A 45 11.32 -6.64 -7.83
CA ASP A 45 11.55 -8.08 -7.92
C ASP A 45 12.39 -8.57 -6.72
N GLU A 46 11.79 -9.40 -5.86
CA GLU A 46 12.44 -9.92 -4.65
C GLU A 46 13.51 -11.00 -4.95
N ARG A 47 13.57 -11.53 -6.18
CA ARG A 47 14.57 -12.53 -6.57
C ARG A 47 15.93 -11.91 -6.87
N VAL A 48 15.96 -10.62 -7.17
CA VAL A 48 17.19 -9.91 -7.50
C VAL A 48 17.89 -9.50 -6.21
N LYS A 49 19.11 -9.99 -5.99
CA LYS A 49 19.92 -9.60 -4.83
C LYS A 49 20.12 -8.08 -4.86
N SER A 50 19.78 -7.40 -3.78
CA SER A 50 19.98 -5.96 -3.66
C SER A 50 21.47 -5.64 -3.80
N SER A 51 21.79 -4.70 -4.71
CA SER A 51 23.15 -4.21 -4.84
C SER A 51 23.45 -3.33 -3.63
N ILE A 52 24.09 -3.91 -2.61
CA ILE A 52 24.68 -3.12 -1.53
C ILE A 52 25.82 -2.30 -2.16
N PRO A 53 25.79 -0.96 -2.11
CA PRO A 53 26.88 -0.16 -2.65
C PRO A 53 28.17 -0.54 -1.91
N ARG A 54 29.17 -1.02 -2.64
CA ARG A 54 30.49 -1.34 -2.08
C ARG A 54 31.15 -0.03 -1.67
N SER A 55 31.18 0.25 -0.37
CA SER A 55 31.84 1.42 0.20
C SER A 55 33.16 0.99 0.84
N MET A 56 34.19 1.83 0.74
CA MET A 56 35.43 1.65 1.49
C MET A 56 35.20 1.62 3.01
N PHE A 57 34.11 2.25 3.47
CA PHE A 57 33.72 2.41 4.87
C PHE A 57 32.60 1.44 5.32
N SER A 58 32.12 0.54 4.46
CA SER A 58 31.13 -0.45 4.87
C SER A 58 31.82 -1.60 5.61
N GLU A 59 31.53 -1.76 6.89
CA GLU A 59 32.12 -2.74 7.82
C GLU A 59 31.85 -4.22 7.45
N ARG A 60 30.95 -4.47 6.49
CA ARG A 60 30.39 -5.82 6.26
C ARG A 60 31.21 -6.71 5.32
N ASP A 61 32.21 -6.18 4.62
CA ASP A 61 32.99 -6.99 3.66
C ASP A 61 34.45 -6.49 3.54
N VAL A 62 35.33 -7.04 4.39
CA VAL A 62 36.78 -6.75 4.40
C VAL A 62 37.62 -7.93 3.91
N SER A 63 37.01 -9.08 3.62
CA SER A 63 37.70 -10.32 3.25
C SER A 63 38.52 -10.19 1.97
N ASP A 64 38.04 -9.43 0.99
CA ASP A 64 38.74 -9.18 -0.29
C ASP A 64 39.95 -8.24 -0.17
N LYS A 65 40.19 -7.64 1.00
CA LYS A 65 41.23 -6.61 1.22
C LYS A 65 42.48 -7.13 1.96
N ILE A 66 42.51 -8.40 2.35
CA ILE A 66 43.59 -9.02 3.15
C ILE A 66 44.37 -10.07 2.35
N GLY A 67 44.54 -9.82 1.04
CA GLY A 67 45.41 -10.60 0.15
C GLY A 67 46.82 -10.03 0.10
#